data_AF-K4KL81-F1
#
_entry.id   AF-K4KL81-F1
#
_cell.length_a   1.000
_cell.length_b   1.000
_cell.length_c   1.000
_cell.angle_alpha   90.00
_cell.angle_beta   90.00
_cell.angle_gamma   90.00
#
_symmetry.space_group_name_H-M   'P 1'
#
loop_
_entity.id
_entity.type
_entity.pdbx_description
1 polymer ?
#
loop_
_entity_poly.entity_id
_entity_poly.type
_entity_poly.pdbx_seq_one_letter_code
_entity_poly.pdbx_strand_id
1 'polypeptide(L)'
;MLRALSGFYQGDDVPVGEIAGEIIGGTFRFIVRVLAEIVFEICVKGPGYLACRPFSRNVNPDSALVVLVGFIGWSFLLCAFYFGYEFVSIQIEIDRCLDSGGSYNYEIGQCIQSGA
;
A
#
# COMPACT_ATOMS: atom_id res chain seq x y z
N MET A 1 -21.44 6.45 58.64
CA MET A 1 -20.43 5.59 58.00
C MET A 1 -20.28 5.79 56.49
N LEU A 2 -21.28 6.33 55.77
CA LEU A 2 -21.23 6.54 54.31
C LEU A 2 -20.55 7.83 53.82
N ARG A 3 -20.18 8.77 54.69
CA ARG A 3 -19.44 10.00 54.32
C ARG A 3 -17.91 9.85 54.30
N ALA A 4 -17.39 8.70 54.75
CA ALA A 4 -15.95 8.44 54.77
C ALA A 4 -15.43 7.84 53.45
N LEU A 5 -16.33 7.38 52.57
CA LEU A 5 -15.97 6.78 51.28
C LEU A 5 -16.01 7.78 50.11
N SER A 6 -16.65 8.93 50.28
CA SER A 6 -16.63 10.01 49.27
C SER A 6 -15.32 10.81 49.26
N GLY A 7 -14.46 10.63 50.27
CA GLY A 7 -13.12 11.25 50.34
C GLY A 7 -11.98 10.35 49.85
N PHE A 8 -12.26 9.07 49.54
CA PHE A 8 -11.28 8.12 48.99
C PHE A 8 -11.43 7.89 47.48
N TYR A 9 -12.51 8.37 46.87
CA TYR A 9 -12.59 8.58 45.42
C TYR A 9 -11.93 9.93 45.03
N GLN A 10 -10.79 10.19 45.68
CA GLN A 10 -9.93 11.33 45.50
C GLN A 10 -8.56 10.73 45.18
N GLY A 11 -8.37 10.28 43.95
CA GLY A 11 -7.12 9.68 43.50
C GLY A 11 -7.27 8.96 42.17
N ASP A 12 -6.58 9.49 41.15
CA ASP A 12 -6.25 8.87 39.85
C ASP A 12 -7.00 9.32 38.58
N ASP A 13 -7.78 10.42 38.63
CA ASP A 13 -8.04 11.21 37.41
C ASP A 13 -6.97 12.30 37.26
N VAL A 14 -5.70 11.91 37.22
CA VAL A 14 -4.74 12.70 36.42
C VAL A 14 -5.36 12.73 35.00
N PRO A 15 -5.26 13.83 34.24
CA PRO A 15 -5.72 13.88 32.85
C PRO A 15 -4.79 13.01 31.96
N VAL A 16 -4.57 11.74 32.35
CA VAL A 16 -3.71 10.77 31.69
C VAL A 16 -4.20 10.56 30.27
N GLY A 17 -5.52 10.62 30.02
CA GLY A 17 -6.07 10.56 28.66
C GLY A 17 -5.67 11.75 27.78
N GLU A 18 -5.62 12.96 28.33
CA GLU A 18 -5.25 14.18 27.59
C GLU A 18 -3.74 14.25 27.36
N ILE A 19 -2.95 13.99 28.42
CA ILE A 19 -1.48 13.95 28.36
C ILE A 19 -1.01 12.78 27.48
N ALA A 20 -1.61 11.59 27.60
CA ALA A 20 -1.29 10.46 26.73
C ALA A 20 -1.69 10.72 25.29
N GLY A 21 -2.85 11.36 25.04
CA GLY A 21 -3.28 11.72 23.69
C GLY A 21 -2.31 12.67 22.99
N GLU A 22 -1.83 13.68 23.70
CA GLU A 22 -0.88 14.66 23.15
C GLU A 22 0.49 14.05 22.87
N ILE A 23 1.01 13.22 23.79
CA ILE A 23 2.29 12.51 23.61
C ILE A 23 2.18 11.47 22.48
N ILE A 24 1.14 10.64 22.47
CA ILE A 24 0.93 9.61 21.44
C ILE A 24 0.73 10.24 20.07
N GLY A 25 -0.05 11.33 19.98
CA GLY A 25 -0.24 12.06 18.73
C GLY A 25 1.07 12.64 18.19
N GLY A 26 1.89 13.23 19.05
CA GLY A 26 3.21 13.75 18.69
C GLY A 26 4.16 12.64 18.22
N THR A 27 4.25 11.55 18.98
CA THR A 27 5.11 10.40 18.64
C THR A 27 4.66 9.72 17.36
N PHE A 28 3.35 9.51 17.16
CA PHE A 28 2.83 8.92 15.93
C PHE A 28 3.15 9.77 14.69
N ARG A 29 2.99 11.10 14.79
CA ARG A 29 3.35 12.01 13.69
C ARG A 29 4.84 11.94 13.35
N PHE A 30 5.70 11.82 14.37
CA PHE A 30 7.13 11.64 14.16
C PHE A 30 7.43 10.31 13.47
N ILE A 31 6.85 9.20 13.94
CA ILE A 31 7.02 7.86 13.35
C ILE A 31 6.56 7.86 11.90
N VAL A 32 5.36 8.36 11.60
CA VAL A 32 4.85 8.41 10.23
C VAL A 32 5.75 9.24 9.32
N ARG A 33 6.31 10.35 9.81
CA ARG A 33 7.23 11.18 9.04
C ARG A 33 8.52 10.43 8.70
N VAL A 34 9.13 9.76 9.68
CA VAL A 34 10.35 8.96 9.47
C VAL A 34 10.06 7.78 8.53
N LEU A 35 8.96 7.07 8.75
CA LEU A 35 8.55 5.97 7.87
C LEU A 35 8.29 6.47 6.44
N ALA A 36 7.60 7.60 6.27
CA ALA A 36 7.35 8.18 4.96
C ALA A 36 8.65 8.56 4.24
N GLU A 37 9.64 9.09 4.96
CA GLU A 37 10.95 9.42 4.40
C GLU A 37 11.72 8.17 3.96
N ILE A 38 11.73 7.12 4.80
CA ILE A 38 12.34 5.82 4.46
C ILE A 38 11.64 5.19 3.27
N VAL A 39 10.31 5.18 3.26
CA VAL A 39 9.50 4.65 2.17
C VAL A 39 9.75 5.44 0.89
N PHE A 40 9.83 6.77 0.95
CA PHE A 40 10.11 7.59 -0.22
C PHE A 40 11.50 7.30 -0.80
N GLU A 41 12.52 7.19 0.06
CA GLU A 41 13.88 6.86 -0.35
C GLU A 41 13.97 5.47 -0.98
N ILE A 42 13.40 4.46 -0.34
CA ILE A 42 13.47 3.08 -0.84
C ILE A 42 12.55 2.86 -2.05
N CYS A 43 11.31 3.33 -2.01
CA CYS A 43 10.32 3.05 -3.05
C CYS A 43 10.45 4.00 -4.24
N VAL A 44 10.85 5.27 -4.08
CA VAL A 44 10.94 6.21 -5.21
C VAL A 44 12.38 6.34 -5.68
N LYS A 45 13.31 6.76 -4.81
CA LYS A 45 14.71 6.97 -5.21
C LYS A 45 15.41 5.65 -5.57
N GLY A 46 15.14 4.57 -4.83
CA GLY A 46 15.72 3.24 -5.09
C GLY A 46 15.49 2.76 -6.54
N PRO A 47 14.23 2.57 -6.99
CA PRO A 47 13.91 2.19 -8.36
C PRO A 47 14.36 3.23 -9.39
N GLY A 48 14.22 4.52 -9.09
CA GLY A 48 14.69 5.58 -9.98
C GLY A 48 16.21 5.49 -10.24
N TYR A 49 17.00 5.25 -9.19
CA TYR A 49 18.44 5.07 -9.30
C TYR A 49 18.77 3.79 -10.08
N LEU A 50 18.08 2.69 -9.78
CA LEU A 50 18.28 1.41 -10.45
C LEU A 50 17.98 1.53 -11.96
N ALA A 51 16.92 2.25 -12.32
CA ALA A 51 16.53 2.52 -13.70
C ALA A 51 17.52 3.45 -14.42
N CYS A 52 18.07 4.46 -13.74
CA CYS A 52 19.06 5.38 -14.33
C CYS A 52 20.47 4.80 -14.45
N ARG A 53 20.86 3.88 -13.56
CA ARG A 53 22.20 3.28 -13.49
C ARG A 53 22.72 2.64 -14.80
N PRO A 54 21.93 1.92 -15.61
CA PRO A 54 22.43 1.39 -16.88
C PRO A 54 22.75 2.48 -17.92
N PHE A 55 22.13 3.66 -17.83
CA PHE A 55 22.31 4.74 -18.81
C PHE A 55 23.44 5.70 -18.44
N SER A 56 23.78 5.80 -17.15
CA SER A 56 24.88 6.62 -16.68
C SER A 56 25.61 5.96 -15.52
N ARG A 57 26.94 5.97 -15.57
CA ARG A 57 27.80 5.42 -14.51
C ARG A 57 27.91 6.36 -13.29
N ASN A 58 27.64 7.65 -13.49
CA ASN A 58 27.68 8.68 -12.46
C ASN A 58 26.26 9.20 -12.17
N VAL A 59 25.41 8.35 -11.59
CA VAL A 59 24.07 8.74 -11.14
C VAL A 59 24.15 9.17 -9.69
N ASN A 60 23.74 10.41 -9.42
CA ASN A 60 23.57 10.89 -8.05
C ASN A 60 22.15 10.49 -7.57
N PRO A 61 22.00 9.70 -6.49
CA PRO A 61 20.70 9.28 -5.97
C PRO A 61 19.82 10.45 -5.48
N ASP A 62 20.43 11.58 -5.11
CA ASP A 62 19.72 12.79 -4.68
C ASP A 62 19.37 13.73 -5.85
N SER A 63 19.68 13.33 -7.08
CA SER A 63 19.29 14.10 -8.25
C SER A 63 17.77 14.10 -8.44
N ALA A 64 17.21 15.25 -8.79
CA ALA A 64 15.80 15.37 -9.17
C ALA A 64 15.41 14.43 -10.32
N LEU A 65 16.37 14.07 -11.20
CA LEU A 65 16.17 13.13 -12.29
C LEU A 65 15.82 11.72 -11.78
N VAL A 66 16.53 11.24 -10.75
CA VAL A 66 16.28 9.92 -10.13
C VAL A 66 14.87 9.86 -9.54
N VAL A 67 14.47 10.91 -8.82
CA VAL A 67 13.12 11.02 -8.25
C VAL A 67 12.06 11.01 -9.36
N LEU A 68 12.25 11.80 -10.42
CA LEU A 68 11.32 11.89 -11.54
C LEU A 68 11.18 10.55 -12.28
N VAL A 69 12.30 9.86 -12.54
CA VAL A 69 12.27 8.52 -13.16
C VAL A 69 11.59 7.50 -12.27
N GLY A 70 11.80 7.56 -10.95
CA GLY A 70 11.08 6.73 -9.98
C GLY A 70 9.56 6.94 -10.05
N PHE A 71 9.11 8.19 -10.06
CA PHE A 71 7.67 8.52 -10.19
C PHE A 71 7.08 8.06 -11.52
N ILE A 72 7.81 8.22 -12.63
CA ILE A 72 7.38 7.75 -13.94
C ILE A 72 7.28 6.22 -13.94
N GLY A 73 8.25 5.52 -13.34
CA GLY A 73 8.23 4.07 -13.21
C GLY A 73 6.99 3.57 -12.46
N TRP A 74 6.66 4.19 -11.33
CA TRP A 74 5.43 3.87 -10.59
C TRP A 74 4.16 4.19 -11.36
N SER A 75 4.11 5.35 -12.02
CA SER A 75 2.97 5.73 -12.86
C SER A 75 2.76 4.71 -13.99
N PHE A 76 3.85 4.27 -14.62
CA PHE A 76 3.81 3.23 -15.65
C PHE A 76 3.34 1.89 -15.10
N LEU A 77 3.81 1.47 -13.92
CA LEU A 77 3.34 0.25 -13.26
C LEU A 77 1.85 0.31 -12.92
N LEU A 78 1.36 1.44 -12.41
CA LEU A 78 -0.07 1.63 -12.12
C LEU A 78 -0.91 1.57 -13.40
N CYS A 79 -0.47 2.24 -14.46
CA CYS A 79 -1.12 2.13 -15.77
C CYS A 79 -1.11 0.70 -16.30
N ALA A 80 0.05 0.03 -16.25
CA ALA A 80 0.19 -1.35 -16.70
C ALA A 80 -0.72 -2.30 -15.91
N PHE A 81 -0.86 -2.10 -14.60
CA PHE A 81 -1.78 -2.86 -13.77
C PHE A 81 -3.24 -2.59 -14.15
N TYR A 82 -3.62 -1.32 -14.33
CA TYR A 82 -4.98 -0.95 -14.73
C TYR A 82 -5.38 -1.55 -16.09
N PHE A 83 -4.54 -1.39 -17.11
CA PHE A 83 -4.80 -1.94 -18.44
C PHE A 83 -4.65 -3.46 -18.50
N GLY A 84 -3.75 -4.04 -17.69
CA GLY A 84 -3.52 -5.48 -17.63
C GLY A 84 -4.60 -6.26 -16.88
N TYR A 85 -5.37 -5.60 -16.01
CA TYR A 85 -6.39 -6.25 -15.18
C TYR A 85 -7.41 -7.03 -15.99
N GLU A 86 -7.90 -6.46 -17.09
CA GLU A 86 -8.87 -7.10 -18.00
C GLU A 86 -8.29 -8.35 -18.68
N PHE A 87 -7.01 -8.32 -19.05
CA PHE A 87 -6.37 -9.50 -19.64
C PHE A 87 -6.22 -10.63 -18.62
N VAL A 88 -5.84 -10.29 -17.38
CA VAL A 88 -5.63 -11.28 -16.32
C VAL A 88 -6.96 -11.88 -15.86
N SER A 89 -8.02 -11.09 -15.73
CA SER A 89 -9.33 -11.56 -15.29
C SER A 89 -9.92 -12.59 -16.27
N ILE A 90 -9.83 -12.33 -17.57
CA ILE A 90 -10.32 -13.25 -18.61
C ILE A 90 -9.57 -14.59 -18.55
N GLN A 91 -8.24 -14.56 -18.40
CA GLN A 91 -7.46 -15.81 -18.32
C GLN A 91 -7.81 -16.64 -17.09
N ILE A 92 -8.06 -15.99 -15.95
CA ILE A 92 -8.52 -16.67 -14.73
C ILE A 92 -9.90 -17.30 -14.94
N GLU A 93 -10.80 -16.66 -15.69
CA GLU A 93 -12.12 -17.22 -15.98
C GLU A 93 -12.04 -18.45 -16.89
N ILE A 94 -11.17 -18.41 -17.91
CA ILE A 94 -10.92 -19.54 -18.81
C ILE A 94 -10.39 -20.74 -18.03
N ASP A 95 -9.36 -20.53 -17.20
CA ASP A 95 -8.71 -21.59 -16.42
C ASP A 95 -9.71 -22.26 -15.46
N ARG A 96 -10.46 -21.45 -14.70
CA ARG A 96 -11.54 -21.95 -13.83
C ARG A 96 -12.62 -22.71 -14.59
N CYS A 97 -12.99 -22.24 -15.78
CA CYS A 97 -13.99 -22.91 -16.60
C CYS A 97 -13.53 -24.30 -17.03
N LEU A 98 -12.31 -24.40 -17.55
CA LEU A 98 -11.73 -25.65 -18.04
C LEU A 98 -11.49 -26.65 -16.89
N ASP A 99 -11.03 -26.18 -15.73
CA ASP A 99 -10.85 -27.01 -14.53
C ASP A 99 -12.17 -27.57 -13.98
N SER A 100 -13.27 -26.84 -14.16
CA SER A 100 -14.61 -27.32 -13.78
C SER A 100 -15.20 -28.34 -14.75
N GLY A 101 -14.49 -28.69 -15.84
CA GLY A 101 -14.98 -29.56 -16.91
C GLY A 101 -15.91 -28.87 -17.91
N GLY A 102 -16.00 -27.53 -17.84
CA GLY A 102 -16.71 -26.72 -18.82
C GLY A 102 -15.91 -26.49 -20.10
N SER A 103 -16.54 -25.81 -21.06
CA SER A 103 -15.90 -25.33 -22.29
C SER A 103 -16.08 -23.82 -22.38
N TYR A 104 -14.98 -23.07 -22.41
CA TYR A 104 -15.05 -21.62 -22.55
C TYR A 104 -15.39 -21.21 -23.98
N ASN A 105 -16.40 -20.37 -24.17
CA ASN A 105 -16.77 -19.84 -25.47
C ASN A 105 -16.21 -18.41 -25.64
N TYR A 106 -15.25 -18.27 -26.56
CA TYR A 106 -14.54 -17.03 -26.85
C TYR A 106 -15.38 -16.00 -27.62
N GLU A 107 -16.46 -16.41 -28.30
CA GLU A 107 -17.33 -15.49 -29.05
C GLU A 107 -18.27 -14.73 -28.12
N ILE A 108 -18.78 -15.40 -27.08
CA ILE A 108 -19.69 -14.80 -26.09
C ILE A 108 -18.99 -14.41 -24.78
N GLY A 109 -17.73 -14.81 -24.60
CA GLY A 109 -16.94 -14.53 -23.40
C GLY A 109 -17.52 -15.17 -22.13
N GLN A 110 -18.01 -16.40 -22.23
CA GLN A 110 -18.64 -17.11 -21.10
C GLN A 110 -18.28 -18.59 -21.07
N CYS A 111 -18.30 -19.16 -19.86
CA CYS A 111 -18.15 -20.59 -19.65
C CYS A 111 -19.45 -21.36 -19.97
N ILE A 112 -19.37 -22.36 -20.84
CA ILE A 112 -20.48 -23.29 -21.13
C ILE A 112 -20.25 -24.57 -20.32
N GLN A 113 -21.18 -24.89 -19.42
CA GLN A 113 -21.15 -26.13 -18.64
C GLN A 113 -21.64 -27.30 -19.51
N SER A 114 -20.80 -28.31 -19.71
CA SER A 114 -21.16 -29.56 -20.39
C SER A 114 -21.83 -30.51 -19.39
N GLY A 115 -23.02 -30.15 -18.90
CA GLY A 115 -23.66 -30.91 -17.82
C GLY A 115 -25.10 -30.51 -17.49
N ALA A 116 -25.85 -29.95 -18.45
CA ALA A 116 -27.30 -29.81 -18.35
C ALA A 116 -28.00 -30.75 -19.34
#